data_AF-A0A8C9EWI9-F1
#
_entry.id   AF-A0A8C9EWI9-F1
#
_cell.length_a   1.000
_cell.length_b   1.000
_cell.length_c   1.000
_cell.angle_alpha   90.00
_cell.angle_beta   90.00
_cell.angle_gamma   90.00
#
_symmetry.space_group_name_H-M   'P 1'
#
loop_
_entity.id
_entity.type
_entity.pdbx_description
1 polymer ?
#
loop_
_entity_poly.entity_id
_entity_poly.type
_entity_poly.pdbx_seq_one_letter_code
_entity_poly.pdbx_strand_id
1 'polypeptide(L)'
;NNKQGTNNYISGWGSQSSKVQIHHNTWLHFPGHNLRWILTFTLLFVHVCEIAEGIVSDTQMKSRHLHLFLPAIMGFVAATVSIVYYHNIETSNFPKMEILMFKNKFLPKFSVLLSLNTNLTLLLLYIEFPVIRYFLRTCCPFSSLQRYVFFMNPQKVKPPEDLQDLGVRFLQPFVNLLSKATYWWMNTLIISAHKKPVDLKAIGKLPIAMRALTNYVCLKEAYEEQKPNRSPSIWLAMYSAFGRPILLSSTFRYLADLLGFAGPLCISGIDPSNSYLSSEEFLRNVYVLAVLLFLALILQRTFLQASYYVTTETGINLRGALLAMIYDKILRLSTSNLSMGEMTLGQINNLVAIETNQLMWFLFLCPNLWAMPVQVEHQNKDIMLGSSSPLEKSIHL
;
A
#
# COMPACT_ATOMS: atom_id res chain seq x y z
N ASN A 1 34.69 -21.54 -3.44
CA ASN A 1 33.67 -20.72 -4.16
C ASN A 1 32.44 -20.29 -3.35
N ASN A 2 32.24 -20.68 -2.08
CA ASN A 2 31.08 -20.22 -1.28
C ASN A 2 31.32 -18.97 -0.39
N LYS A 3 32.53 -18.41 -0.35
CA LYS A 3 32.86 -17.22 0.48
C LYS A 3 32.62 -15.87 -0.23
N GLN A 4 32.25 -15.87 -1.51
CA GLN A 4 32.14 -14.64 -2.32
C GLN A 4 30.74 -14.01 -2.32
N GLY A 5 29.71 -14.76 -1.92
CA GLY A 5 28.32 -14.25 -1.86
C GLY A 5 27.99 -13.50 -0.56
N THR A 6 28.56 -13.93 0.57
CA THR A 6 28.30 -13.33 1.90
C THR A 6 29.06 -12.02 2.10
N ASN A 7 30.26 -11.89 1.52
CA ASN A 7 31.05 -10.65 1.60
C ASN A 7 30.38 -9.45 0.92
N ASN A 8 29.50 -9.67 -0.06
CA ASN A 8 28.87 -8.57 -0.81
C ASN A 8 27.82 -7.79 0.00
N TYR A 9 27.16 -8.43 0.98
CA TYR A 9 26.17 -7.75 1.82
C TYR A 9 26.83 -6.79 2.82
N ILE A 10 27.85 -7.28 3.52
CA ILE A 10 28.60 -6.49 4.52
C ILE A 10 29.43 -5.40 3.81
N SER A 11 30.02 -5.70 2.63
CA SER A 11 30.73 -4.69 1.85
C SER A 11 29.80 -3.60 1.28
N GLY A 12 28.58 -3.95 0.92
CA GLY A 12 27.56 -3.01 0.46
C GLY A 12 27.21 -1.99 1.55
N TRP A 13 26.94 -2.46 2.77
CA TRP A 13 26.64 -1.60 3.92
C TRP A 13 27.81 -0.70 4.31
N GLY A 14 29.05 -1.23 4.30
CA GLY A 14 30.26 -0.43 4.53
C GLY A 14 30.46 0.66 3.47
N SER A 15 30.12 0.38 2.21
CA SER A 15 30.19 1.37 1.12
C SER A 15 29.11 2.45 1.22
N GLN A 16 27.91 2.13 1.72
CA GLN A 16 26.79 3.09 1.84
C GLN A 16 27.06 4.20 2.86
N SER A 17 27.76 3.89 3.96
CA SER A 17 28.15 4.88 4.98
C SER A 17 28.99 6.04 4.41
N SER A 18 29.71 5.82 3.29
CA SER A 18 30.59 6.82 2.68
C SER A 18 29.94 7.70 1.59
N LYS A 19 28.78 7.30 1.03
CA LYS A 19 28.22 7.89 -0.23
C LYS A 19 26.69 8.01 -0.25
N VAL A 20 26.06 8.32 0.88
CA VAL A 20 24.58 8.34 1.04
C VAL A 20 23.84 9.22 0.02
N GLN A 21 24.38 10.38 -0.36
CA GLN A 21 23.72 11.32 -1.28
C GLN A 21 23.60 10.81 -2.72
N ILE A 22 24.49 9.91 -3.17
CA ILE A 22 24.50 9.41 -4.55
C ILE A 22 23.38 8.38 -4.78
N HIS A 23 22.92 7.72 -3.72
CA HIS A 23 21.96 6.62 -3.80
C HIS A 23 20.53 7.06 -4.14
N HIS A 24 20.09 8.24 -3.70
CA HIS A 24 18.73 8.71 -3.99
C HIS A 24 18.52 9.03 -5.47
N ASN A 25 19.58 9.42 -6.18
CA ASN A 25 19.50 9.85 -7.58
C ASN A 25 19.41 8.69 -8.58
N THR A 26 19.56 7.44 -8.12
CA THR A 26 19.65 6.24 -8.98
C THR A 26 18.50 5.26 -8.79
N TRP A 27 17.46 5.58 -7.99
CA TRP A 27 16.37 4.64 -7.77
C TRP A 27 15.55 4.43 -9.04
N LEU A 28 15.43 3.17 -9.43
CA LEU A 28 14.64 2.73 -10.57
C LEU A 28 13.88 1.49 -10.17
N HIS A 29 12.55 1.59 -10.14
CA HIS A 29 11.73 0.43 -9.86
C HIS A 29 11.67 -0.52 -11.06
N PHE A 30 11.90 -1.81 -10.82
CA PHE A 30 11.69 -2.82 -11.85
C PHE A 30 10.18 -2.99 -12.14
N PRO A 31 9.80 -3.38 -13.38
CA PRO A 31 8.41 -3.63 -13.70
C PRO A 31 7.84 -4.74 -12.79
N GLY A 32 6.65 -4.50 -12.22
CA GLY A 32 6.02 -5.42 -11.27
C GLY A 32 6.47 -5.25 -9.80
N HIS A 33 7.24 -4.22 -9.46
CA HIS A 33 7.69 -3.93 -8.08
C HIS A 33 6.57 -4.01 -7.04
N ASN A 34 5.46 -3.27 -7.23
CA ASN A 34 4.37 -3.20 -6.25
C ASN A 34 3.75 -4.59 -5.98
N LEU A 35 3.51 -5.37 -7.04
CA LEU A 35 2.94 -6.70 -6.93
C LEU A 35 3.87 -7.65 -6.16
N ARG A 36 5.19 -7.56 -6.40
CA ARG A 36 6.18 -8.35 -5.67
C ARG A 36 6.14 -8.06 -4.17
N TRP A 37 6.09 -6.79 -3.77
CA TRP A 37 5.99 -6.42 -2.36
C TRP A 37 4.71 -6.93 -1.70
N ILE A 38 3.56 -6.79 -2.37
CA ILE A 38 2.27 -7.29 -1.86
C ILE A 38 2.35 -8.80 -1.63
N LEU A 39 2.85 -9.55 -2.61
CA LEU A 39 2.99 -11.01 -2.48
C LEU A 39 3.95 -11.43 -1.39
N THR A 40 5.06 -10.71 -1.21
CA THR A 40 5.98 -11.00 -0.11
C THR A 40 5.35 -10.72 1.24
N PHE A 41 4.51 -9.68 1.39
CA PHE A 41 3.79 -9.44 2.63
C PHE A 41 2.73 -10.51 2.90
N THR A 42 1.99 -10.93 1.87
CA THR A 42 1.05 -12.06 2.00
C THR A 42 1.77 -13.35 2.39
N LEU A 43 2.93 -13.63 1.80
CA LEU A 43 3.75 -14.80 2.14
C LEU A 43 4.26 -14.73 3.59
N LEU A 44 4.76 -13.57 4.03
CA LEU A 44 5.18 -13.37 5.41
C LEU A 44 4.01 -13.56 6.38
N PHE A 45 2.81 -13.08 6.04
CA PHE A 45 1.61 -13.29 6.83
C PHE A 45 1.26 -14.78 6.96
N VAL A 46 1.27 -15.53 5.84
CA VAL A 46 1.04 -16.98 5.84
C VAL A 46 2.07 -17.71 6.70
N HIS A 47 3.36 -17.35 6.61
CA HIS A 47 4.39 -17.93 7.47
C HIS A 47 4.16 -17.66 8.96
N VAL A 48 3.65 -16.48 9.34
CA VAL A 48 3.29 -16.23 10.74
C VAL A 48 2.14 -17.13 11.18
N CYS A 49 1.14 -17.36 10.31
CA CYS A 49 0.05 -18.30 10.59
C CYS A 49 0.56 -19.76 10.72
N GLU A 50 1.44 -20.22 9.82
CA GLU A 50 2.07 -21.56 9.91
C GLU A 50 2.87 -21.72 11.21
N ILE A 51 3.62 -20.68 11.62
CA ILE A 51 4.38 -20.70 12.88
C ILE A 51 3.42 -20.79 14.07
N ALA A 52 2.34 -20.02 14.05
CA ALA A 52 1.33 -20.05 15.10
C ALA A 52 0.65 -21.43 15.19
N GLU A 53 0.28 -22.03 14.06
CA GLU A 53 -0.26 -23.39 13.98
C GLU A 53 0.73 -24.42 14.51
N GLY A 54 1.97 -24.39 14.01
CA GLY A 54 3.00 -25.36 14.40
C GLY A 54 3.35 -25.32 15.90
N ILE A 55 3.35 -24.13 16.51
CA ILE A 55 3.55 -23.99 17.97
C ILE A 55 2.36 -24.58 18.72
N VAL A 56 1.12 -24.29 18.31
CA VAL A 56 -0.08 -24.83 18.94
C VAL A 56 -0.12 -26.35 18.83
N SER A 57 0.13 -26.91 17.65
CA SER A 57 0.15 -28.36 17.44
C SER A 57 1.22 -29.05 18.29
N ASP A 58 2.39 -28.42 18.49
CA ASP A 58 3.45 -28.95 19.38
C ASP A 58 2.98 -29.02 20.83
N THR A 59 2.28 -27.99 21.32
CA THR A 59 1.79 -27.95 22.72
C THR A 59 0.75 -29.02 23.07
N GLN A 60 0.06 -29.58 22.07
CA GLN A 60 -0.96 -30.62 22.26
C GLN A 60 -0.37 -32.03 22.18
N MET A 61 0.85 -32.19 21.67
CA MET A 61 1.52 -33.49 21.52
C MET A 61 2.39 -33.83 22.73
N LYS A 62 2.54 -35.13 23.02
CA LYS A 62 3.33 -35.61 24.17
C LYS A 62 4.85 -35.46 23.98
N SER A 63 5.32 -35.26 22.75
CA SER A 63 6.73 -35.11 22.39
C SER A 63 6.94 -33.84 21.57
N ARG A 64 8.15 -33.25 21.68
CA ARG A 64 8.54 -32.06 20.92
C ARG A 64 8.73 -32.40 19.44
N HIS A 65 7.90 -31.84 18.58
CA HIS A 65 7.93 -31.98 17.13
C HIS A 65 8.35 -30.66 16.47
N LEU A 66 9.64 -30.32 16.61
CA LEU A 66 10.25 -29.12 16.01
C LEU A 66 10.06 -29.01 14.49
N HIS A 67 9.83 -30.12 13.79
CA HIS A 67 9.62 -30.15 12.35
C HIS A 67 8.33 -29.45 11.90
N LEU A 68 7.38 -29.18 12.81
CA LEU A 68 6.11 -28.53 12.50
C LEU A 68 6.28 -27.03 12.23
N PHE A 69 7.07 -26.32 13.04
CA PHE A 69 7.23 -24.86 12.93
C PHE A 69 8.60 -24.41 12.40
N LEU A 70 9.64 -25.25 12.50
CA LEU A 70 11.00 -24.88 12.06
C LEU A 70 11.09 -24.57 10.55
N PRO A 71 10.44 -25.31 9.62
CA PRO A 71 10.41 -24.95 8.21
C PRO A 71 9.74 -23.61 7.93
N ALA A 72 8.68 -23.27 8.68
CA ALA A 72 7.97 -22.00 8.56
C ALA A 72 8.83 -20.82 9.04
N ILE A 73 9.55 -20.96 10.16
CA ILE A 73 10.52 -19.96 10.63
C ILE A 73 11.63 -19.75 9.59
N MET A 74 12.19 -20.83 9.05
CA MET A 74 13.22 -20.74 8.01
C MET A 74 12.68 -20.09 6.73
N GLY A 75 11.43 -20.38 6.36
CA GLY A 75 10.72 -19.71 5.26
C GLY A 75 10.54 -18.21 5.49
N PHE A 76 10.14 -17.81 6.70
CA PHE A 76 10.01 -16.40 7.09
C PHE A 76 11.35 -15.64 7.01
N VAL A 77 12.43 -16.21 7.56
CA VAL A 77 13.78 -15.63 7.47
C VAL A 77 14.25 -15.56 6.01
N ALA A 78 14.00 -16.61 5.22
CA ALA A 78 14.36 -16.59 3.80
C ALA A 78 13.59 -15.53 3.01
N ALA A 79 12.29 -15.37 3.27
CA ALA A 79 11.45 -14.36 2.63
C ALA A 79 11.89 -12.92 2.99
N THR A 80 12.22 -12.66 4.26
CA THR A 80 12.73 -11.36 4.72
C THR A 80 14.10 -11.03 4.13
N VAL A 81 15.04 -11.98 4.11
CA VAL A 81 16.35 -11.78 3.47
C VAL A 81 16.20 -11.58 1.97
N SER A 82 15.29 -12.32 1.32
CA SER A 82 14.99 -12.19 -0.11
C SER A 82 14.49 -10.78 -0.47
N ILE A 83 13.57 -10.20 0.31
CA ILE A 83 13.02 -8.87 0.01
C ILE A 83 14.06 -7.76 0.30
N VAL A 84 14.87 -7.91 1.34
CA VAL A 84 15.98 -6.98 1.63
C VAL A 84 17.02 -7.02 0.52
N TYR A 85 17.37 -8.21 0.04
CA TYR A 85 18.30 -8.35 -1.09
C TYR A 85 17.74 -7.72 -2.37
N TYR A 86 16.44 -7.93 -2.65
CA TYR A 86 15.78 -7.29 -3.78
C TYR A 86 15.85 -5.76 -3.71
N HIS A 87 15.56 -5.18 -2.54
CA HIS A 87 15.68 -3.74 -2.33
C HIS A 87 17.11 -3.22 -2.58
N ASN A 88 18.12 -3.96 -2.13
CA ASN A 88 19.52 -3.60 -2.36
C ASN A 88 19.90 -3.67 -3.85
N ILE A 89 19.38 -4.64 -4.60
CA ILE A 89 19.60 -4.71 -6.05
C ILE A 89 18.94 -3.54 -6.77
N GLU A 90 17.70 -3.21 -6.39
CA GLU A 90 16.93 -2.13 -6.99
C GLU A 90 17.58 -0.77 -6.75
N THR A 91 18.08 -0.53 -5.54
CA THR A 91 18.81 0.71 -5.21
C THR A 91 20.17 0.79 -5.90
N SER A 92 20.80 -0.36 -6.18
CA SER A 92 22.11 -0.42 -6.84
C SER A 92 22.02 -0.51 -8.37
N ASN A 93 20.82 -0.73 -8.94
CA ASN A 93 20.55 -0.84 -10.38
C ASN A 93 21.46 -1.83 -11.14
N PHE A 94 21.76 -2.98 -10.53
CA PHE A 94 22.54 -4.07 -11.15
C PHE A 94 21.66 -5.30 -11.44
N PRO A 95 20.90 -5.33 -12.55
CA PRO A 95 19.93 -6.40 -12.84
C PRO A 95 20.58 -7.79 -13.04
N LYS A 96 21.86 -7.85 -13.43
CA LYS A 96 22.60 -9.12 -13.57
C LYS A 96 22.72 -9.89 -12.24
N MET A 97 22.62 -9.20 -11.09
CA MET A 97 22.65 -9.82 -9.76
C MET A 97 21.32 -10.48 -9.37
N GLU A 98 20.21 -10.20 -10.07
CA GLU A 98 18.93 -10.90 -9.89
C GLU A 98 19.02 -12.38 -10.34
N ILE A 99 19.93 -12.70 -11.26
CA ILE A 99 20.13 -14.08 -11.77
C ILE A 99 20.64 -15.02 -10.65
N LEU A 100 21.35 -14.49 -9.65
CA LEU A 100 21.84 -15.27 -8.52
C LEU A 100 20.69 -15.77 -7.62
N MET A 101 19.59 -15.01 -7.53
CA MET A 101 18.36 -15.44 -6.83
C MET A 101 17.67 -16.60 -7.55
N PHE A 102 17.73 -16.62 -8.89
CA PHE A 102 17.13 -17.67 -9.71
C PHE A 102 17.86 -19.00 -9.56
N LYS A 103 19.19 -18.99 -9.49
CA LYS A 103 20.01 -20.21 -9.35
C LYS A 103 19.85 -20.92 -8.00
N ASN A 104 19.34 -20.25 -6.97
CA ASN A 104 19.21 -20.80 -5.61
C ASN A 104 17.81 -21.34 -5.27
N LYS A 105 16.93 -21.60 -6.24
CA LYS A 105 15.60 -22.19 -5.96
C LYS A 105 15.43 -23.58 -6.58
N PHE A 106 15.81 -24.61 -5.84
CA PHE A 106 15.09 -25.88 -5.80
C PHE A 106 15.47 -26.64 -4.53
N LEU A 107 14.46 -27.19 -3.83
CA LEU A 107 14.48 -27.94 -2.56
C LEU A 107 14.67 -27.10 -1.28
N PRO A 108 13.74 -27.15 -0.27
CA PRO A 108 13.10 -28.38 0.24
C PRO A 108 11.67 -28.16 0.82
N LYS A 109 10.62 -28.10 -0.02
CA LYS A 109 9.22 -28.29 0.48
C LYS A 109 8.46 -29.40 -0.26
N PHE A 110 9.02 -29.96 -1.34
CA PHE A 110 8.39 -31.07 -2.08
C PHE A 110 8.38 -32.38 -1.28
N SER A 111 9.26 -32.55 -0.29
CA SER A 111 9.34 -33.76 0.54
C SER A 111 8.23 -33.87 1.60
N VAL A 112 7.54 -32.77 1.93
CA VAL A 112 6.50 -32.76 2.99
C VAL A 112 5.07 -32.87 2.40
N LEU A 113 4.93 -32.73 1.08
CA LEU A 113 3.64 -32.79 0.38
C LEU A 113 3.00 -34.21 0.40
N LEU A 114 3.75 -35.24 0.78
CA LEU A 114 3.29 -36.63 0.70
C LEU A 114 2.79 -37.23 2.02
N SER A 115 2.89 -36.54 3.18
CA SER A 115 2.74 -37.24 4.48
C SER A 115 1.70 -36.70 5.47
N LEU A 116 0.84 -35.74 5.13
CA LEU A 116 -0.10 -35.18 6.12
C LEU A 116 -1.54 -35.16 5.60
N ASN A 117 -2.39 -35.92 6.29
CA ASN A 117 -3.80 -36.14 6.00
C ASN A 117 -4.65 -35.43 7.06
N THR A 118 -4.77 -34.10 6.99
CA THR A 118 -5.73 -33.34 7.81
C THR A 118 -6.47 -32.31 6.95
N ASN A 119 -7.78 -32.17 7.18
CA ASN A 119 -8.69 -31.39 6.30
C ASN A 119 -8.42 -29.86 6.30
N LEU A 120 -7.80 -29.32 7.36
CA LEU A 120 -7.50 -27.89 7.50
C LEU A 120 -6.13 -27.51 6.90
N THR A 121 -5.13 -28.40 7.01
CA THR A 121 -3.84 -28.26 6.32
C THR A 121 -4.02 -28.36 4.81
N LEU A 122 -4.99 -29.15 4.33
CA LEU A 122 -5.39 -29.17 2.92
C LEU A 122 -5.85 -27.79 2.41
N LEU A 123 -6.55 -26.99 3.22
CA LEU A 123 -7.03 -25.66 2.83
C LEU A 123 -5.90 -24.61 2.83
N LEU A 124 -5.00 -24.66 3.81
CA LEU A 124 -3.79 -23.82 3.83
C LEU A 124 -2.81 -24.19 2.71
N LEU A 125 -2.63 -25.48 2.42
CA LEU A 125 -1.87 -25.98 1.27
C LEU A 125 -2.50 -25.58 -0.07
N TYR A 126 -3.84 -25.53 -0.16
CA TYR A 126 -4.57 -25.05 -1.34
C TYR A 126 -4.38 -23.55 -1.58
N ILE A 127 -4.02 -22.77 -0.56
CA ILE A 127 -3.64 -21.34 -0.66
C ILE A 127 -2.13 -21.20 -0.92
N GLU A 128 -1.29 -22.00 -0.28
CA GLU A 128 0.17 -21.96 -0.45
C GLU A 128 0.62 -22.37 -1.84
N PHE A 129 0.02 -23.40 -2.44
CA PHE A 129 0.42 -23.89 -3.76
C PHE A 129 0.19 -22.86 -4.89
N PRO A 130 -0.96 -22.15 -4.97
CA PRO A 130 -1.13 -21.04 -5.90
C PRO A 130 -0.33 -19.80 -5.49
N VAL A 131 -0.13 -19.49 -4.20
CA VAL A 131 0.73 -18.34 -3.79
C VAL A 131 2.19 -18.59 -4.14
N ILE A 132 2.70 -19.81 -3.96
CA ILE A 132 4.05 -20.23 -4.34
C ILE A 132 4.18 -20.31 -5.86
N ARG A 133 3.20 -20.87 -6.59
CA ARG A 133 3.18 -20.85 -8.07
C ARG A 133 3.04 -19.44 -8.64
N TYR A 134 2.28 -18.57 -8.00
CA TYR A 134 2.10 -17.17 -8.39
C TYR A 134 3.35 -16.34 -8.05
N PHE A 135 3.98 -16.58 -6.90
CA PHE A 135 5.31 -16.04 -6.54
C PHE A 135 6.39 -16.53 -7.50
N LEU A 136 6.35 -17.79 -7.95
CA LEU A 136 7.25 -18.33 -8.99
C LEU A 136 7.00 -17.65 -10.35
N ARG A 137 5.74 -17.30 -10.66
CA ARG A 137 5.32 -16.66 -11.91
C ARG A 137 5.49 -15.13 -11.93
N THR A 138 5.47 -14.45 -10.78
CA THR A 138 5.74 -13.00 -10.62
C THR A 138 7.19 -12.69 -10.23
N CYS A 139 7.90 -13.64 -9.61
CA CYS A 139 9.37 -13.64 -9.58
C CYS A 139 9.95 -13.94 -10.96
N CYS A 140 9.20 -14.58 -11.88
CA CYS A 140 9.65 -14.76 -13.25
C CYS A 140 9.65 -13.39 -13.96
N PRO A 141 10.81 -12.79 -14.21
CA PRO A 141 10.93 -11.63 -15.06
C PRO A 141 10.95 -12.17 -16.50
N PHE A 142 9.97 -12.95 -16.94
CA PHE A 142 10.02 -13.44 -18.33
C PHE A 142 10.02 -12.25 -19.30
N SER A 143 9.29 -11.17 -18.98
CA SER A 143 9.32 -9.92 -19.74
C SER A 143 10.54 -9.03 -19.47
N SER A 144 11.15 -9.07 -18.27
CA SER A 144 12.29 -8.21 -17.89
C SER A 144 13.64 -8.86 -18.19
N LEU A 145 13.85 -10.15 -17.87
CA LEU A 145 15.06 -10.92 -18.24
C LEU A 145 15.16 -11.10 -19.74
N GLN A 146 14.06 -11.28 -20.48
CA GLN A 146 14.15 -11.36 -21.95
C GLN A 146 14.77 -10.09 -22.53
N ARG A 147 14.43 -8.90 -22.00
CA ARG A 147 15.03 -7.61 -22.41
C ARG A 147 16.49 -7.41 -22.01
N TYR A 148 16.97 -8.00 -20.91
CA TYR A 148 18.33 -7.75 -20.39
C TYR A 148 19.34 -8.89 -20.61
N VAL A 149 18.86 -10.13 -20.79
CA VAL A 149 19.71 -11.34 -20.95
C VAL A 149 19.72 -11.85 -22.39
N PHE A 150 18.60 -11.75 -23.12
CA PHE A 150 18.50 -12.26 -24.50
C PHE A 150 18.78 -11.20 -25.57
N PHE A 151 18.57 -9.90 -25.28
CA PHE A 151 18.93 -8.83 -26.23
C PHE A 151 20.40 -8.45 -26.08
N MET A 152 21.12 -8.47 -27.22
CA MET A 152 22.53 -8.07 -27.32
C MET A 152 22.79 -6.62 -26.86
N ASN A 153 21.75 -5.77 -26.85
CA ASN A 153 21.79 -4.39 -26.33
C ASN A 153 20.71 -4.19 -25.25
N PRO A 154 21.05 -4.27 -23.96
CA PRO A 154 20.10 -3.97 -22.89
C PRO A 154 19.73 -2.47 -22.91
N GLN A 155 18.45 -2.15 -23.10
CA GLN A 155 17.97 -0.77 -22.93
C GLN A 155 18.05 -0.38 -21.45
N LYS A 156 19.04 0.45 -21.09
CA LYS A 156 19.13 1.05 -19.76
C LYS A 156 18.02 2.10 -19.63
N VAL A 157 16.99 1.78 -18.84
CA VAL A 157 15.97 2.78 -18.48
C VAL A 157 16.61 3.79 -17.54
N LYS A 158 16.54 5.08 -17.90
CA LYS A 158 17.04 6.16 -17.06
C LYS A 158 16.10 6.36 -15.86
N PRO A 159 16.63 6.72 -14.67
CA PRO A 159 15.77 7.07 -13.54
C PRO A 159 14.93 8.32 -13.88
N PRO A 160 13.75 8.49 -13.26
CA PRO A 160 12.86 9.63 -13.52
C PRO A 160 13.61 10.96 -13.41
N GLU A 161 13.31 11.91 -14.30
CA GLU A 161 13.97 13.23 -14.31
C GLU A 161 13.78 13.98 -12.99
N ASP A 162 12.64 13.77 -12.32
CA ASP A 162 12.34 14.28 -10.98
C ASP A 162 13.36 13.87 -9.91
N LEU A 163 13.86 12.63 -9.99
CA LEU A 163 14.82 12.09 -9.03
C LEU A 163 16.23 12.63 -9.23
N GLN A 164 16.50 13.19 -10.41
CA GLN A 164 17.79 13.76 -10.77
C GLN A 164 17.89 15.24 -10.39
N ASP A 165 16.75 15.92 -10.14
CA ASP A 165 16.72 17.27 -9.60
C ASP A 165 16.99 17.24 -8.08
N LEU A 166 18.18 17.68 -7.68
CA LEU A 166 18.62 17.84 -6.28
C LEU A 166 17.66 18.68 -5.42
N GLY A 167 16.75 19.43 -6.05
CA GLY A 167 15.71 20.19 -5.37
C GLY A 167 14.55 19.33 -4.83
N VAL A 168 14.30 18.12 -5.33
CA VAL A 168 13.13 17.31 -4.94
C VAL A 168 13.41 16.56 -3.64
N ARG A 169 12.73 16.94 -2.56
CA ARG A 169 12.84 16.30 -1.23
C ARG A 169 11.58 15.56 -0.79
N PHE A 170 10.50 15.68 -1.56
CA PHE A 170 9.31 14.86 -1.40
C PHE A 170 9.45 13.58 -2.24
N LEU A 171 9.90 12.48 -1.61
CA LEU A 171 10.24 11.23 -2.31
C LEU A 171 9.11 10.19 -2.33
N GLN A 172 7.97 10.47 -1.69
CA GLN A 172 6.85 9.53 -1.53
C GLN A 172 6.44 8.79 -2.83
N PRO A 173 6.40 9.41 -4.03
CA PRO A 173 6.03 8.69 -5.25
C PRO A 173 7.05 7.63 -5.70
N PHE A 174 8.31 7.81 -5.34
CA PHE A 174 9.47 7.06 -5.87
C PHE A 174 10.07 6.05 -4.90
N VAL A 175 9.53 5.97 -3.69
CA VAL A 175 9.97 5.00 -2.68
C VAL A 175 9.21 3.68 -2.80
N ASN A 176 9.81 2.62 -2.24
CA ASN A 176 9.21 1.30 -2.19
C ASN A 176 7.87 1.31 -1.45
N LEU A 177 7.05 0.29 -1.69
CA LEU A 177 5.75 0.13 -1.05
C LEU A 177 5.81 0.19 0.50
N LEU A 178 6.82 -0.45 1.12
CA LEU A 178 6.97 -0.41 2.59
C LEU A 178 7.21 1.01 3.11
N SER A 179 8.08 1.78 2.43
CA SER A 179 8.37 3.15 2.79
C SER A 179 7.21 4.09 2.46
N LYS A 180 6.37 3.77 1.47
CA LYS A 180 5.11 4.49 1.21
C LYS A 180 4.12 4.29 2.34
N ALA A 181 4.01 3.06 2.84
CA ALA A 181 3.05 2.66 3.87
C ALA A 181 3.44 3.18 5.27
N THR A 182 4.72 3.13 5.61
CA THR A 182 5.24 3.52 6.94
C THR A 182 5.81 4.94 6.99
N TYR A 183 5.83 5.65 5.85
CA TYR A 183 6.45 6.96 5.70
C TYR A 183 7.92 7.03 6.13
N TRP A 184 8.68 5.94 5.95
CA TRP A 184 10.06 5.85 6.43
C TRP A 184 10.98 6.98 5.92
N TRP A 185 10.78 7.44 4.68
CA TRP A 185 11.54 8.54 4.08
C TRP A 185 11.42 9.86 4.87
N MET A 186 10.29 10.10 5.55
CA MET A 186 10.05 11.30 6.37
C MET A 186 10.96 11.38 7.59
N ASN A 187 11.48 10.25 8.08
CA ASN A 187 12.34 10.23 9.27
C ASN A 187 13.54 11.16 9.12
N THR A 188 14.15 11.20 7.93
CA THR A 188 15.28 12.08 7.64
C THR A 188 14.93 13.56 7.76
N LEU A 189 13.74 13.94 7.28
CA LEU A 189 13.22 15.31 7.33
C LEU A 189 12.86 15.70 8.77
N ILE A 190 12.17 14.83 9.51
CA ILE A 190 11.74 15.08 10.89
C ILE A 190 12.95 15.27 11.81
N ILE A 191 13.97 14.40 11.69
CA ILE A 191 15.21 14.53 12.48
C ILE A 191 15.95 15.82 12.11
N SER A 192 15.97 16.21 10.84
CA SER A 192 16.57 17.47 10.41
C SER A 192 15.81 18.69 10.93
N ALA A 193 14.47 18.63 10.94
CA ALA A 193 13.59 19.70 11.40
C ALA A 193 13.71 19.95 12.92
N HIS A 194 14.03 18.91 13.68
CA HIS A 194 14.33 19.07 15.11
C HIS A 194 15.64 19.85 15.36
N LYS A 195 16.63 19.70 14.48
CA LYS A 195 17.93 20.36 14.61
C LYS A 195 17.95 21.79 14.09
N LYS A 196 17.16 22.08 13.05
CA LYS A 196 17.11 23.40 12.40
C LYS A 196 15.67 23.70 11.98
N PRO A 197 15.22 24.97 12.12
CA PRO A 197 13.91 25.37 11.61
C PRO A 197 13.80 25.08 10.12
N VAL A 198 12.60 24.69 9.69
CA VAL A 198 12.34 24.26 8.30
C VAL A 198 12.08 25.47 7.42
N ASP A 199 13.09 25.87 6.65
CA ASP A 199 12.94 26.89 5.62
C ASP A 199 12.25 26.32 4.36
N LEU A 200 11.67 27.18 3.52
CA LEU A 200 11.12 26.81 2.21
C LEU A 200 12.13 26.04 1.33
N LYS A 201 13.42 26.38 1.43
CA LYS A 201 14.50 25.67 0.74
C LYS A 201 14.69 24.23 1.24
N ALA A 202 14.34 23.96 2.51
CA ALA A 202 14.48 22.64 3.12
C ALA A 202 13.33 21.69 2.77
N ILE A 203 12.15 22.21 2.37
CA ILE A 203 10.99 21.43 1.90
C ILE A 203 11.24 20.86 0.50
N GLY A 204 11.97 21.59 -0.34
CA GLY A 204 12.28 21.19 -1.70
C GLY A 204 11.16 21.44 -2.71
N LYS A 205 11.41 21.06 -3.96
CA LYS A 205 10.45 21.11 -5.06
C LYS A 205 9.52 19.90 -5.04
N LEU A 206 8.32 20.10 -5.57
CA LEU A 206 7.35 19.03 -5.78
C LEU A 206 7.70 18.18 -7.02
N PRO A 207 7.45 16.86 -6.99
CA PRO A 207 7.55 15.99 -8.16
C PRO A 207 6.63 16.45 -9.29
N ILE A 208 6.98 16.17 -10.55
CA ILE A 208 6.21 16.54 -11.74
C ILE A 208 4.75 16.09 -11.65
N ALA A 209 4.50 14.89 -11.10
CA ALA A 209 3.15 14.35 -10.93
C ALA A 209 2.23 15.20 -10.04
N MET A 210 2.79 15.99 -9.11
CA MET A 210 2.03 16.83 -8.19
C MET A 210 2.09 18.33 -8.56
N ARG A 211 2.75 18.68 -9.67
CA ARG A 211 2.83 20.08 -10.10
C ARG A 211 1.49 20.55 -10.64
N ALA A 212 1.14 21.79 -10.30
CA ALA A 212 -0.11 22.41 -10.74
C ALA A 212 -0.25 22.43 -12.27
N LEU A 213 0.84 22.63 -13.02
CA LEU A 213 0.83 22.63 -14.49
C LEU A 213 0.41 21.27 -15.06
N THR A 214 1.00 20.18 -14.57
CA THR A 214 0.69 18.80 -15.01
C THR A 214 -0.77 18.47 -14.74
N ASN A 215 -1.24 18.79 -13.53
CA ASN A 215 -2.63 18.54 -13.12
C ASN A 215 -3.62 19.43 -13.89
N TYR A 216 -3.25 20.67 -14.21
CA TYR A 216 -4.03 21.57 -15.06
C TYR A 216 -4.17 21.04 -16.48
N VAL A 217 -3.08 20.58 -17.10
CA VAL A 217 -3.12 20.00 -18.46
C VAL A 217 -4.04 18.79 -18.48
N CYS A 218 -3.89 17.86 -17.53
CA CYS A 218 -4.75 16.68 -17.43
C CYS A 218 -6.24 17.04 -17.26
N LEU A 219 -6.56 18.00 -16.39
CA LEU A 219 -7.94 18.46 -16.19
C LEU A 219 -8.50 19.15 -17.45
N LYS A 220 -7.67 19.95 -18.13
CA LYS A 220 -8.07 20.65 -19.35
C LYS A 220 -8.33 19.68 -20.49
N GLU A 221 -7.46 18.70 -20.70
CA GLU A 221 -7.65 17.63 -21.69
C GLU A 221 -8.96 16.89 -21.43
N ALA A 222 -9.21 16.48 -20.18
CA ALA A 222 -10.47 15.81 -19.80
C ALA A 222 -11.72 16.69 -20.00
N TYR A 223 -11.57 18.01 -19.94
CA TYR A 223 -12.65 18.96 -20.22
C TYR A 223 -12.87 19.17 -21.73
N GLU A 224 -11.80 19.30 -22.51
CA GLU A 224 -11.85 19.45 -23.98
C GLU A 224 -12.41 18.19 -24.65
N GLU A 225 -12.08 17.00 -24.16
CA GLU A 225 -12.64 15.72 -24.63
C GLU A 225 -14.17 15.62 -24.49
N GLN A 226 -14.78 16.41 -23.58
CA GLN A 226 -16.23 16.42 -23.38
C GLN A 226 -16.97 17.36 -24.32
N LYS A 227 -16.31 18.39 -24.85
CA LYS A 227 -16.92 19.38 -25.74
C LYS A 227 -17.67 18.82 -26.96
N PRO A 228 -17.21 17.76 -27.65
CA PRO A 228 -17.93 17.26 -28.82
C PRO A 228 -19.22 16.51 -28.50
N ASN A 229 -19.37 15.95 -27.29
CA ASN A 229 -20.42 14.96 -27.02
C ASN A 229 -21.57 15.45 -26.11
N ARG A 230 -21.40 16.49 -25.27
CA ARG A 230 -22.43 17.04 -24.36
C ARG A 230 -22.13 18.48 -23.94
N SER A 231 -23.08 19.13 -23.24
CA SER A 231 -22.79 20.34 -22.45
C SER A 231 -21.62 20.03 -21.49
N PRO A 232 -20.45 20.69 -21.65
CA PRO A 232 -19.25 20.30 -20.92
C PRO A 232 -19.43 20.60 -19.43
N SER A 233 -19.30 19.57 -18.59
CA SER A 233 -19.49 19.69 -17.15
C SER A 233 -18.16 19.56 -16.42
N ILE A 234 -17.87 20.55 -15.57
CA ILE A 234 -16.63 20.56 -14.78
C ILE A 234 -16.57 19.35 -13.85
N TRP A 235 -17.71 18.94 -13.28
CA TRP A 235 -17.83 17.76 -12.43
C TRP A 235 -17.40 16.46 -13.12
N LEU A 236 -17.84 16.23 -14.36
CA LEU A 236 -17.44 15.03 -15.10
C LEU A 236 -15.96 15.07 -15.47
N ALA A 237 -15.42 16.25 -15.81
CA ALA A 237 -13.99 16.41 -16.10
C ALA A 237 -13.13 16.11 -14.87
N MET A 238 -13.54 16.60 -13.71
CA MET A 238 -12.88 16.30 -12.44
C MET A 238 -12.94 14.80 -12.10
N TYR A 239 -14.10 14.16 -12.30
CA TYR A 239 -14.25 12.73 -12.06
C TYR A 239 -13.43 11.89 -13.04
N SER A 240 -13.36 12.27 -14.31
CA SER A 240 -12.54 11.59 -15.32
C SER A 240 -11.05 11.68 -15.00
N ALA A 241 -10.57 12.88 -14.64
CA ALA A 241 -9.15 13.12 -14.36
C ALA A 241 -8.69 12.55 -13.00
N PHE A 242 -9.48 12.71 -11.95
CA PHE A 242 -9.09 12.38 -10.56
C PHE A 242 -9.89 11.23 -9.94
N GLY A 243 -10.81 10.61 -10.66
CA GLY A 243 -11.65 9.52 -10.13
C GLY A 243 -10.88 8.24 -9.85
N ARG A 244 -9.82 7.92 -10.62
CA ARG A 244 -9.04 6.69 -10.42
C ARG A 244 -8.34 6.65 -9.05
N PRO A 245 -7.61 7.71 -8.61
CA PRO A 245 -7.07 7.77 -7.26
C PRO A 245 -8.13 7.73 -6.15
N ILE A 246 -9.27 8.40 -6.34
CA ILE A 246 -10.36 8.41 -5.35
C ILE A 246 -10.92 7.00 -5.15
N LEU A 247 -11.20 6.29 -6.25
CA LEU A 247 -11.65 4.90 -6.20
C LEU A 247 -10.62 4.00 -5.48
N LEU A 248 -9.33 4.20 -5.74
CA LEU A 248 -8.26 3.46 -5.06
C LEU A 248 -8.22 3.76 -3.55
N SER A 249 -8.41 5.01 -3.15
CA SER A 249 -8.51 5.36 -1.73
C SER A 249 -9.71 4.71 -1.06
N SER A 250 -10.86 4.71 -1.73
CA SER A 250 -12.08 4.12 -1.21
C SER A 250 -11.96 2.61 -1.04
N THR A 251 -11.29 1.89 -1.95
CA THR A 251 -11.05 0.45 -1.76
C THR A 251 -10.15 0.17 -0.55
N PHE A 252 -9.11 0.99 -0.31
CA PHE A 252 -8.29 0.87 0.91
C PHE A 252 -9.08 1.19 2.17
N ARG A 253 -9.99 2.17 2.14
CA ARG A 253 -10.89 2.47 3.25
C ARG A 253 -11.78 1.27 3.57
N TYR A 254 -12.47 0.72 2.58
CA TYR A 254 -13.33 -0.44 2.75
C TYR A 254 -12.57 -1.64 3.32
N LEU A 255 -11.36 -1.92 2.82
CA LEU A 255 -10.51 -2.99 3.38
C LEU A 255 -10.16 -2.71 4.84
N ALA A 256 -9.81 -1.46 5.19
CA ALA A 256 -9.53 -1.11 6.58
C ALA A 256 -10.76 -1.29 7.49
N ASP A 257 -11.95 -0.94 7.03
CA ASP A 257 -13.17 -1.12 7.81
C ASP A 257 -13.50 -2.60 8.00
N LEU A 258 -13.33 -3.43 6.97
CA LEU A 258 -13.47 -4.89 7.06
C LEU A 258 -12.49 -5.49 8.09
N LEU A 259 -11.22 -5.06 8.07
CA LEU A 259 -10.24 -5.49 9.06
C LEU A 259 -10.54 -4.95 10.46
N GLY A 260 -11.27 -3.84 10.58
CA GLY A 260 -11.73 -3.29 11.85
C GLY A 260 -12.74 -4.16 12.58
N PHE A 261 -13.56 -4.90 11.84
CA PHE A 261 -14.50 -5.87 12.42
C PHE A 261 -13.79 -7.13 12.96
N ALA A 262 -12.53 -7.38 12.58
CA ALA A 262 -11.76 -8.49 13.14
C ALA A 262 -11.58 -8.35 14.66
N GLY A 263 -11.56 -7.13 15.21
CA GLY A 263 -11.46 -6.87 16.65
C GLY A 263 -12.59 -7.50 17.45
N PRO A 264 -13.85 -7.05 17.26
CA PRO A 264 -15.02 -7.63 17.92
C PRO A 264 -15.17 -9.14 17.66
N LEU A 265 -14.90 -9.61 16.44
CA LEU A 265 -14.97 -11.04 16.10
C LEU A 265 -13.95 -11.89 16.87
N CYS A 266 -12.75 -11.36 17.13
CA CYS A 266 -11.77 -12.04 17.96
C CYS A 266 -12.20 -12.06 19.43
N ILE A 267 -12.90 -11.05 19.93
CA ILE A 267 -13.40 -11.02 21.31
C ILE A 267 -14.55 -12.02 21.48
N SER A 268 -15.49 -12.08 20.54
CA SER A 268 -16.62 -13.03 20.61
C SER A 268 -16.19 -14.48 20.45
N GLY A 269 -15.08 -14.76 19.74
CA GLY A 269 -14.48 -16.09 19.66
C GLY A 269 -13.80 -16.57 20.94
N ILE A 270 -13.56 -15.69 21.92
CA ILE A 270 -13.01 -16.06 23.23
C ILE A 270 -14.12 -16.57 24.17
N ASP A 271 -15.38 -16.19 23.93
CA ASP A 271 -16.51 -16.68 24.72
C ASP A 271 -16.93 -18.11 24.30
N PRO A 272 -16.88 -19.10 25.20
CA PRO A 272 -17.14 -20.51 24.88
C PRO A 272 -18.62 -20.84 24.62
N SER A 273 -19.53 -19.86 24.63
CA SER A 273 -20.98 -20.07 24.52
C SER A 273 -21.55 -19.97 23.09
N ASN A 274 -20.79 -19.52 22.09
CA ASN A 274 -21.27 -19.33 20.72
C ASN A 274 -20.64 -20.34 19.75
N SER A 275 -21.24 -21.53 19.71
CA SER A 275 -20.94 -22.66 18.82
C SER A 275 -21.42 -22.44 17.38
N TYR A 276 -20.88 -21.45 16.67
CA TYR A 276 -21.25 -21.19 15.26
C TYR A 276 -20.08 -21.13 14.27
N LEU A 277 -18.84 -21.46 14.67
CA LEU A 277 -17.71 -21.53 13.74
C LEU A 277 -17.07 -22.93 13.75
N SER A 278 -17.47 -23.71 12.76
CA SER A 278 -17.10 -25.11 12.42
C SER A 278 -15.60 -25.38 12.15
N SER A 279 -14.69 -24.61 12.75
CA SER A 279 -13.24 -24.83 12.73
C SER A 279 -12.69 -24.75 14.17
N GLU A 280 -13.22 -25.66 14.99
CA GLU A 280 -13.32 -25.64 16.46
C GLU A 280 -12.00 -25.74 17.27
N GLU A 281 -10.83 -25.96 16.64
CA GLU A 281 -9.57 -26.14 17.38
C GLU A 281 -8.53 -25.04 17.13
N PHE A 282 -8.50 -24.43 15.94
CA PHE A 282 -7.49 -23.42 15.59
C PHE A 282 -7.85 -22.02 16.13
N LEU A 283 -9.11 -21.60 15.97
CA LEU A 283 -9.60 -20.31 16.47
C LEU A 283 -9.85 -20.31 17.98
N ARG A 284 -9.95 -21.50 18.60
CA ARG A 284 -10.16 -21.65 20.05
C ARG A 284 -8.92 -21.31 20.87
N ASN A 285 -7.73 -21.32 20.25
CA ASN A 285 -6.50 -20.95 20.94
C ASN A 285 -6.34 -19.44 21.02
N VAL A 286 -6.52 -18.89 22.23
CA VAL A 286 -6.42 -17.47 22.56
C VAL A 286 -5.13 -16.83 22.04
N TYR A 287 -4.01 -17.56 22.06
CA TYR A 287 -2.71 -17.06 21.56
C TYR A 287 -2.68 -16.83 20.05
N VAL A 288 -3.24 -17.73 19.25
CA VAL A 288 -3.29 -17.60 17.78
C VAL A 288 -4.21 -16.44 17.41
N LEU A 289 -5.35 -16.36 18.08
CA LEU A 289 -6.32 -15.30 17.88
C LEU A 289 -5.73 -13.92 18.23
N ALA A 290 -4.94 -13.82 19.31
CA ALA A 290 -4.25 -12.60 19.69
C ALA A 290 -3.21 -12.15 18.64
N VAL A 291 -2.43 -13.09 18.07
CA VAL A 291 -1.46 -12.77 17.01
C VAL A 291 -2.18 -12.35 15.72
N LEU A 292 -3.24 -13.05 15.35
CA LEU A 292 -4.05 -12.72 14.17
C LEU A 292 -4.69 -11.34 14.31
N LEU A 293 -5.24 -11.03 15.50
CA LEU A 293 -5.78 -9.72 15.83
C LEU A 293 -4.72 -8.63 15.74
N PHE A 294 -3.53 -8.85 16.30
CA PHE A 294 -2.43 -7.90 16.23
C PHE A 294 -2.04 -7.58 14.78
N LEU A 295 -1.92 -8.60 13.93
CA LEU A 295 -1.63 -8.42 12.50
C LEU A 295 -2.77 -7.70 11.77
N ALA A 296 -4.02 -8.08 12.03
CA ALA A 296 -5.20 -7.43 11.46
C ALA A 296 -5.25 -5.93 11.82
N LEU A 297 -4.95 -5.58 13.07
CA LEU A 297 -4.91 -4.19 13.53
C LEU A 297 -3.78 -3.39 12.84
N ILE A 298 -2.59 -3.98 12.66
CA ILE A 298 -1.51 -3.31 11.92
C ILE A 298 -1.91 -3.05 10.47
N LEU A 299 -2.46 -4.06 9.79
CA LEU A 299 -2.92 -3.91 8.40
C LEU A 299 -4.06 -2.89 8.29
N GLN A 300 -5.04 -2.94 9.20
CA GLN A 300 -6.13 -1.97 9.29
C GLN A 300 -5.58 -0.54 9.35
N ARG A 301 -4.70 -0.26 10.32
CA ARG A 301 -4.14 1.09 10.52
C ARG A 301 -3.33 1.54 9.31
N THR A 302 -2.62 0.62 8.68
CA THR A 302 -1.80 0.90 7.49
C THR A 302 -2.66 1.25 6.28
N PHE A 303 -3.70 0.46 5.97
CA PHE A 303 -4.61 0.76 4.86
C PHE A 303 -5.40 2.04 5.09
N LEU A 304 -5.82 2.28 6.33
CA LEU A 304 -6.50 3.50 6.72
C LEU A 304 -5.64 4.74 6.44
N GLN A 305 -4.37 4.72 6.86
CA GLN A 305 -3.42 5.81 6.60
C GLN A 305 -3.10 5.98 5.11
N ALA A 306 -2.99 4.88 4.35
CA ALA A 306 -2.80 4.93 2.91
C ALA A 306 -4.00 5.57 2.19
N SER A 307 -5.23 5.22 2.58
CA SER A 307 -6.47 5.85 2.06
C SER A 307 -6.49 7.35 2.33
N TYR A 308 -6.18 7.77 3.57
CA TYR A 308 -6.13 9.19 3.91
C TYR A 308 -5.12 9.94 3.03
N TYR A 309 -3.90 9.41 2.91
CA TYR A 309 -2.86 10.03 2.10
C TYR A 309 -3.25 10.17 0.62
N VAL A 310 -3.74 9.11 -0.02
CA VAL A 310 -4.15 9.14 -1.44
C VAL A 310 -5.24 10.18 -1.67
N THR A 311 -6.18 10.31 -0.73
CA THR A 311 -7.27 11.28 -0.83
C THR A 311 -6.79 12.70 -0.64
N THR A 312 -5.95 12.93 0.37
CA THR A 312 -5.34 14.25 0.63
C THR A 312 -4.48 14.69 -0.57
N GLU A 313 -3.65 13.80 -1.11
CA GLU A 313 -2.86 14.05 -2.31
C GLU A 313 -3.75 14.45 -3.49
N THR A 314 -4.81 13.68 -3.75
CA THR A 314 -5.73 13.94 -4.86
C THR A 314 -6.48 15.27 -4.68
N GLY A 315 -6.91 15.59 -3.45
CA GLY A 315 -7.56 16.85 -3.12
C GLY A 315 -6.66 18.06 -3.35
N ILE A 316 -5.39 17.97 -2.95
CA ILE A 316 -4.39 19.03 -3.17
C ILE A 316 -4.10 19.20 -4.68
N ASN A 317 -3.92 18.10 -5.40
CA ASN A 317 -3.68 18.12 -6.85
C ASN A 317 -4.85 18.73 -7.62
N LEU A 318 -6.08 18.37 -7.27
CA LEU A 318 -7.29 18.97 -7.82
C LEU A 318 -7.31 20.48 -7.54
N ARG A 319 -7.10 20.89 -6.28
CA ARG A 319 -7.10 22.32 -5.92
C ARG A 319 -6.07 23.10 -6.74
N GLY A 320 -4.87 22.56 -6.91
CA GLY A 320 -3.84 23.16 -7.75
C GLY A 320 -4.26 23.31 -9.22
N ALA A 321 -4.89 22.29 -9.79
CA ALA A 321 -5.41 22.33 -11.17
C ALA A 321 -6.55 23.35 -11.34
N LEU A 322 -7.49 23.38 -10.40
CA LEU A 322 -8.62 24.31 -10.42
C LEU A 322 -8.16 25.76 -10.29
N LEU A 323 -7.22 26.04 -9.38
CA LEU A 323 -6.63 27.36 -9.25
C LEU A 323 -6.01 27.80 -10.59
N ALA A 324 -5.17 26.97 -11.20
CA ALA A 324 -4.55 27.26 -12.49
C ALA A 324 -5.60 27.49 -13.60
N MET A 325 -6.68 26.70 -13.63
CA MET A 325 -7.77 26.85 -14.60
C MET A 325 -8.58 28.14 -14.39
N ILE A 326 -8.87 28.50 -13.13
CA ILE A 326 -9.54 29.75 -12.79
C ILE A 326 -8.66 30.94 -13.19
N TYR A 327 -7.36 30.90 -12.89
CA TYR A 327 -6.42 31.96 -13.30
C TYR A 327 -6.30 32.08 -14.83
N ASP A 328 -6.18 30.96 -15.56
CA ASP A 328 -6.16 30.98 -17.04
C ASP A 328 -7.46 31.55 -17.62
N LYS A 329 -8.60 31.28 -16.97
CA LYS A 329 -9.89 31.87 -17.36
C LYS A 329 -9.91 33.37 -17.08
N ILE A 330 -9.48 33.81 -15.89
CA ILE A 330 -9.42 35.23 -15.50
C ILE A 330 -8.58 36.04 -16.49
N LEU A 331 -7.42 35.51 -16.89
CA LEU A 331 -6.53 36.18 -17.85
C LEU A 331 -7.14 36.35 -19.26
N ARG A 332 -8.18 35.58 -19.59
CA ARG A 332 -8.88 35.64 -20.90
C ARG A 332 -10.27 36.26 -20.81
N LEU A 333 -10.75 36.61 -19.62
CA LEU A 333 -12.02 37.32 -19.48
C LEU A 333 -11.86 38.74 -19.98
N SER A 334 -12.81 39.20 -20.81
CA SER A 334 -12.84 40.58 -21.26
C SER A 334 -13.18 41.51 -20.11
N THR A 335 -12.55 42.68 -20.07
CA THR A 335 -12.79 43.72 -19.06
C THR A 335 -14.26 44.13 -18.98
N SER A 336 -15.05 43.92 -20.04
CA SER A 336 -16.48 44.18 -20.10
C SER A 336 -17.29 43.43 -19.04
N ASN A 337 -17.01 42.15 -18.79
CA ASN A 337 -17.80 41.34 -17.85
C ASN A 337 -17.46 41.69 -16.39
N LEU A 338 -16.22 42.16 -16.16
CA LEU A 338 -15.77 42.70 -14.87
C LEU A 338 -16.31 44.12 -14.63
N SER A 339 -16.43 44.93 -15.67
CA SER A 339 -16.94 46.31 -15.59
C SER A 339 -18.47 46.41 -15.55
N MET A 340 -19.19 45.44 -16.12
CA MET A 340 -20.66 45.38 -16.07
C MET A 340 -21.21 44.91 -14.71
N GLY A 341 -20.33 44.58 -13.75
CA GLY A 341 -20.73 44.29 -12.36
C GLY A 341 -21.34 42.89 -12.15
N GLU A 342 -21.37 42.04 -13.17
CA GLU A 342 -21.87 40.65 -13.03
C GLU A 342 -20.96 39.79 -12.14
N MET A 343 -19.65 40.06 -12.11
CA MET A 343 -18.69 39.38 -11.23
C MET A 343 -17.68 40.36 -10.65
N THR A 344 -17.69 40.53 -9.33
CA THR A 344 -16.79 41.42 -8.60
C THR A 344 -15.45 40.75 -8.28
N LEU A 345 -14.38 41.54 -8.12
CA LEU A 345 -13.07 41.04 -7.67
C LEU A 345 -13.16 40.31 -6.31
N GLY A 346 -14.05 40.78 -5.43
CA GLY A 346 -14.33 40.13 -4.14
C GLY A 346 -14.91 38.73 -4.30
N GLN A 347 -15.85 38.53 -5.23
CA GLN A 347 -16.39 37.20 -5.54
C GLN A 347 -15.34 36.27 -6.13
N ILE A 348 -14.45 36.77 -7.01
CA ILE A 348 -13.33 35.98 -7.56
C ILE A 348 -12.36 35.56 -6.44
N ASN A 349 -12.02 36.47 -5.53
CA ASN A 349 -11.15 36.16 -4.41
C ASN A 349 -11.80 35.14 -3.45
N ASN A 350 -13.11 35.26 -3.21
CA ASN A 350 -13.88 34.30 -2.42
C ASN A 350 -13.90 32.91 -3.07
N LEU A 351 -14.15 32.84 -4.37
CA LEU A 351 -14.11 31.61 -5.17
C LEU A 351 -12.74 30.93 -5.04
N VAL A 352 -11.65 31.67 -5.21
CA VAL A 352 -10.27 31.16 -5.12
C VAL A 352 -9.92 30.71 -3.71
N ALA A 353 -10.26 31.48 -2.67
CA ALA A 353 -9.83 31.21 -1.30
C ALA A 353 -10.72 30.20 -0.57
N ILE A 354 -12.05 30.35 -0.67
CA ILE A 354 -13.03 29.58 0.11
C ILE A 354 -13.54 28.40 -0.69
N GLU A 355 -14.08 28.61 -1.89
CA GLU A 355 -14.79 27.56 -2.63
C GLU A 355 -13.83 26.45 -3.09
N THR A 356 -12.63 26.79 -3.58
CA THR A 356 -11.62 25.76 -3.92
C THR A 356 -11.16 24.96 -2.70
N ASN A 357 -11.12 25.59 -1.53
CA ASN A 357 -10.72 24.95 -0.28
C ASN A 357 -11.83 24.01 0.23
N GLN A 358 -13.09 24.45 0.16
CA GLN A 358 -14.24 23.61 0.47
C GLN A 358 -14.31 22.38 -0.45
N LEU A 359 -14.04 22.55 -1.74
CA LEU A 359 -14.01 21.45 -2.69
C LEU A 359 -12.86 20.45 -2.43
N MET A 360 -11.70 20.95 -1.99
CA MET A 360 -10.61 20.09 -1.51
C MET A 360 -11.03 19.26 -0.29
N TRP A 361 -11.71 19.88 0.68
CA TRP A 361 -12.26 19.17 1.85
C TRP A 361 -13.37 18.17 1.49
N PHE A 362 -14.21 18.50 0.51
CA PHE A 362 -15.20 17.57 -0.02
C PHE A 362 -14.54 16.30 -0.57
N LEU A 363 -13.47 16.44 -1.36
CA LEU A 363 -12.73 15.29 -1.85
C LEU A 363 -12.06 14.50 -0.72
N PHE A 364 -11.53 15.16 0.30
CA PHE A 364 -11.01 14.50 1.51
C PHE A 364 -12.06 13.55 2.09
N LEU A 365 -13.30 14.01 2.22
CA LEU A 365 -14.38 13.25 2.86
C LEU A 365 -15.08 12.26 1.92
N CYS A 366 -14.79 12.28 0.62
CA CYS A 366 -15.45 11.42 -0.36
C CYS A 366 -15.35 9.91 -0.05
N PRO A 367 -14.19 9.35 0.34
CA PRO A 367 -14.12 7.94 0.76
C PRO A 367 -14.97 7.64 2.00
N ASN A 368 -15.09 8.59 2.94
CA ASN A 368 -15.94 8.41 4.12
C ASN A 368 -17.41 8.34 3.71
N LEU A 369 -17.85 9.14 2.74
CA LEU A 369 -19.24 9.12 2.27
C LEU A 369 -19.65 7.74 1.72
N TRP A 370 -18.73 7.04 1.05
CA TRP A 370 -18.96 5.70 0.54
C TRP A 370 -18.82 4.63 1.63
N ALA A 371 -17.89 4.79 2.56
CA ALA A 371 -17.60 3.81 3.60
C ALA A 371 -18.59 3.83 4.78
N MET A 372 -19.08 5.01 5.17
CA MET A 372 -19.95 5.18 6.34
C MET A 372 -21.26 4.36 6.29
N PRO A 373 -22.00 4.29 5.16
CA PRO A 373 -23.19 3.44 5.10
C PRO A 373 -22.90 1.97 5.39
N VAL A 374 -21.79 1.46 4.86
CA VAL A 374 -21.36 0.06 5.05
C VAL A 374 -20.96 -0.17 6.52
N GLN A 375 -20.24 0.78 7.11
CA GLN A 375 -19.82 0.69 8.50
C GLN A 375 -21.04 0.68 9.46
N VAL A 376 -22.03 1.54 9.22
CA VAL A 376 -23.24 1.64 10.05
C VAL A 376 -24.14 0.41 9.87
N GLU A 377 -24.30 -0.10 8.65
CA GLU A 377 -25.11 -1.31 8.41
C GLU A 377 -24.52 -2.54 9.12
N HIS A 378 -23.20 -2.69 9.10
CA HIS A 378 -22.53 -3.77 9.83
C HIS A 378 -22.61 -3.59 11.35
N GLN A 379 -22.39 -2.38 11.88
CA GLN A 379 -22.57 -2.11 13.31
C GLN A 379 -24.01 -2.37 13.79
N ASN A 380 -25.02 -2.01 13.00
CA ASN A 380 -26.41 -2.29 13.33
C ASN A 380 -26.71 -3.80 13.30
N LYS A 381 -26.11 -4.56 12.39
CA LYS A 381 -26.21 -6.03 12.39
C LYS A 381 -25.58 -6.64 13.65
N ASP A 382 -24.44 -6.13 14.11
CA ASP A 382 -23.80 -6.58 15.35
C ASP A 382 -24.64 -6.25 16.60
N ILE A 383 -25.27 -5.08 16.65
CA ILE A 383 -26.19 -4.69 17.73
C ILE A 383 -27.45 -5.57 17.72
N MET A 384 -28.03 -5.84 16.55
CA MET A 384 -29.23 -6.67 16.41
C MET A 384 -28.96 -8.15 16.70
N LEU A 385 -27.76 -8.66 16.41
CA LEU A 385 -27.33 -10.00 16.77
C LEU A 385 -26.95 -10.09 18.26
N GLY A 386 -26.39 -9.03 18.84
CA GLY A 386 -26.11 -8.92 20.28
C GLY A 386 -27.37 -8.87 21.15
N SER A 387 -28.48 -8.31 20.65
CA SER A 387 -29.80 -8.36 21.31
C SER A 387 -30.51 -9.71 21.21
N SER A 388 -29.96 -10.70 20.49
CA SER A 388 -30.47 -12.07 20.46
C SER A 388 -29.71 -13.03 21.38
N SER A 389 -29.22 -12.53 22.52
CA SER A 389 -28.73 -13.37 23.63
C SER A 389 -29.90 -13.70 24.60
N PRO A 390 -30.02 -14.95 25.10
CA PRO A 390 -31.24 -15.45 25.74
C PRO A 390 -31.43 -15.02 27.21
N LEU A 391 -31.13 -13.75 27.55
CA LEU A 391 -31.32 -13.20 28.89
C LEU A 391 -32.58 -12.31 29.04
N GLU A 392 -33.17 -11.84 27.94
CA GLU A 392 -34.41 -11.04 27.98
C GLU A 392 -35.71 -11.87 28.04
N LYS A 393 -35.63 -13.21 27.95
CA LYS A 393 -36.83 -14.09 28.08
C LYS A 393 -37.19 -14.43 29.53
N SER A 394 -36.42 -14.01 30.53
CA SER A 394 -36.70 -14.32 31.95
C SER A 394 -37.42 -13.21 32.72
N ILE A 395 -37.95 -12.18 32.05
CA ILE A 395 -38.71 -11.08 32.71
C ILE A 395 -40.22 -11.14 32.39
N HIS A 396 -40.70 -12.13 31.64
CA HIS A 396 -42.13 -12.26 31.28
C HIS A 396 -42.79 -13.61 31.57
N LEU A 397 -42.33 -14.33 32.59
CA LEU A 397 -43.09 -15.37 33.30
C LEU A 397 -42.91 -15.14 34.79
#